data_AF-A0A3N4RKG2-F1
#
_entry.id   AF-A0A3N4RKG2-F1
#
_cell.length_a   1.000
_cell.length_b   1.000
_cell.length_c   1.000
_cell.angle_alpha   90.00
_cell.angle_beta   90.00
_cell.angle_gamma   90.00
#
_symmetry.space_group_name_H-M   'P 1'
#
loop_
_entity.id
_entity.type
_entity.pdbx_description
1 polymer ?
#
loop_
_entity_poly.entity_id
_entity_poly.type
_entity_poly.pdbx_seq_one_letter_code
_entity_poly.pdbx_strand_id
1 'polypeptide(L)'
;MAGGDRRRGWAAALGGPVVALAALTACAGPFQYYEGTGVHDTTAADLAGGWQHAAGAGVLLRQDGTALLTELDGQDFDFDDGWRLSGTGTWQLTDRQGGQVVRLALTARTGVEHRSPAPAAAATASPAPPPAAYAWSLHVGRDRQGGVGLFFFTGDPDAGDAYVLTRAVPGP
;
A
#
# COMPACT_ATOMS: atom_id res chain seq x y z
N MET A 1 60.11 2.85 23.60
CA MET A 1 58.76 3.45 23.71
C MET A 1 57.96 2.95 22.51
N ALA A 2 57.06 1.98 22.75
CA ALA A 2 55.60 2.12 22.58
C ALA A 2 55.22 2.51 21.13
N GLY A 3 54.52 1.71 20.33
CA GLY A 3 53.66 0.56 20.56
C GLY A 3 52.48 0.67 19.58
N GLY A 4 51.88 -0.46 19.20
CA GLY A 4 50.51 -0.47 18.65
C GLY A 4 50.39 -0.86 17.18
N ASP A 5 50.48 -2.16 16.92
CA ASP A 5 49.80 -2.82 15.82
C ASP A 5 48.31 -2.98 16.19
N ARG A 6 47.36 -2.41 15.42
CA ARG A 6 45.96 -2.90 15.32
C ARG A 6 45.32 -2.49 14.00
N ARG A 7 45.23 -3.48 13.13
CA ARG A 7 44.26 -3.64 12.04
C ARG A 7 42.87 -3.13 12.43
N ARG A 8 42.26 -2.28 11.59
CA ARG A 8 40.81 -2.12 11.50
C ARG A 8 40.39 -2.12 10.04
N GLY A 9 40.09 -3.31 9.54
CA GLY A 9 39.27 -3.47 8.35
C GLY A 9 37.87 -2.94 8.65
N TRP A 10 37.40 -2.02 7.81
CA TRP A 10 36.00 -1.65 7.80
C TRP A 10 35.33 -2.59 6.81
N ALA A 11 34.60 -3.56 7.37
CA ALA A 11 33.80 -4.49 6.64
C ALA A 11 32.69 -3.74 5.89
N ALA A 12 32.44 -4.20 4.68
CA ALA A 12 31.41 -3.73 3.78
C ALA A 12 30.03 -3.75 4.45
N ALA A 13 29.34 -2.61 4.43
CA ALA A 13 27.89 -2.59 4.59
C ALA A 13 27.30 -3.12 3.28
N LEU A 14 27.03 -4.42 3.23
CA LEU A 14 26.25 -5.04 2.17
C LEU A 14 24.83 -4.47 2.25
N GLY A 15 24.50 -3.61 1.29
CA GLY A 15 23.14 -3.17 1.04
C GLY A 15 22.25 -4.39 0.85
N GLY A 16 21.26 -4.53 1.74
CA GLY A 16 20.25 -5.57 1.62
C GLY A 16 19.50 -5.43 0.30
N PRO A 17 19.13 -6.55 -0.35
CA PRO A 17 18.44 -6.50 -1.62
C PRO A 17 17.06 -5.86 -1.41
N VAL A 18 16.84 -4.70 -2.03
CA VAL A 18 15.50 -4.19 -2.29
C VAL A 18 14.85 -5.19 -3.25
N VAL A 19 13.98 -6.05 -2.70
CA VAL A 19 13.17 -6.95 -3.51
C VAL A 19 12.14 -6.08 -4.23
N ALA A 20 12.46 -5.69 -5.46
CA ALA A 20 11.51 -5.06 -6.36
C ALA A 20 10.43 -6.10 -6.74
N LEU A 21 9.24 -6.00 -6.13
CA LEU A 21 8.04 -6.73 -6.56
C LEU A 21 7.56 -6.16 -7.90
N ALA A 22 8.26 -6.48 -8.98
CA ALA A 22 7.81 -6.21 -10.33
C ALA A 22 6.92 -7.37 -10.82
N ALA A 23 5.67 -7.03 -11.15
CA ALA A 23 4.63 -7.80 -11.84
C ALA A 23 3.61 -8.55 -10.95
N LEU A 24 2.57 -7.82 -10.54
CA LEU A 24 1.23 -8.38 -10.30
C LEU A 24 0.25 -8.10 -11.48
N THR A 25 0.69 -7.47 -12.57
CA THR A 25 -0.22 -6.82 -13.55
C THR A 25 -0.14 -7.31 -15.00
N ALA A 26 0.66 -8.33 -15.35
CA ALA A 26 1.08 -8.50 -16.74
C ALA A 26 0.14 -9.27 -17.70
N CYS A 27 -1.15 -9.52 -17.41
CA CYS A 27 -2.03 -10.27 -18.33
C CYS A 27 -3.52 -9.87 -18.38
N ALA A 28 -3.92 -8.68 -17.93
CA ALA A 28 -5.30 -8.20 -18.09
C ALA A 28 -5.33 -7.01 -19.06
N GLY A 29 -6.43 -6.83 -19.80
CA GLY A 29 -6.67 -5.62 -20.62
C GLY A 29 -6.68 -4.34 -19.77
N PRO A 30 -7.14 -3.20 -20.33
CA PRO A 30 -7.23 -1.95 -19.57
C PRO A 30 -7.82 -2.17 -18.16
N PHE A 31 -7.26 -1.59 -17.09
CA PHE A 31 -7.65 -1.94 -15.71
C PHE A 31 -9.13 -1.68 -15.41
N GLN A 32 -9.82 -0.82 -16.18
CA GLN A 32 -11.28 -0.72 -16.16
C GLN A 32 -12.01 -2.08 -16.37
N TYR A 33 -11.32 -3.09 -16.91
CA TYR A 33 -11.77 -4.48 -17.08
C TYR A 33 -11.09 -5.45 -16.12
N TYR A 34 -10.45 -4.97 -15.05
CA TYR A 34 -9.76 -5.82 -14.09
C TYR A 34 -10.78 -6.61 -13.26
N GLU A 35 -10.88 -7.91 -13.57
CA GLU A 35 -11.85 -8.79 -12.94
C GLU A 35 -11.43 -9.18 -11.51
N GLY A 36 -10.14 -9.07 -11.19
CA GLY A 36 -9.57 -9.41 -9.90
C GLY A 36 -8.40 -10.39 -10.02
N THR A 37 -7.92 -10.90 -8.89
CA THR A 37 -6.73 -11.76 -8.81
C THR A 37 -7.05 -13.25 -8.91
N GLY A 38 -8.33 -13.64 -8.81
CA GLY A 38 -8.76 -15.03 -8.67
C GLY A 38 -8.38 -15.67 -7.32
N VAL A 39 -7.91 -14.90 -6.34
CA VAL A 39 -7.57 -15.42 -5.00
C VAL A 39 -8.85 -15.57 -4.18
N HIS A 40 -9.11 -16.76 -3.63
CA HIS A 40 -10.30 -17.05 -2.81
C HIS A 40 -10.00 -17.77 -1.50
N ASP A 41 -8.74 -18.10 -1.26
CA ASP A 41 -8.30 -19.00 -0.19
C ASP A 41 -7.68 -18.25 1.00
N THR A 42 -7.74 -16.92 1.02
CA THR A 42 -7.23 -16.11 2.13
C THR A 42 -8.30 -15.96 3.21
N THR A 43 -7.90 -15.98 4.47
CA THR A 43 -8.79 -15.72 5.61
C THR A 43 -8.57 -14.32 6.19
N ALA A 44 -9.51 -13.83 7.00
CA ALA A 44 -9.30 -12.60 7.76
C ALA A 44 -8.09 -12.70 8.71
N ALA A 45 -7.81 -13.88 9.26
CA ALA A 45 -6.63 -14.09 10.11
C ALA A 45 -5.33 -13.95 9.30
N ASP A 46 -5.30 -14.43 8.06
CA ASP A 46 -4.16 -14.30 7.15
C ASP A 46 -3.92 -12.86 6.69
N LEU A 47 -4.89 -11.97 6.88
CA LEU A 47 -4.80 -10.56 6.53
C LEU A 47 -4.55 -9.65 7.73
N ALA A 48 -4.91 -10.10 8.93
CA ALA A 48 -4.63 -9.36 10.15
C ALA A 48 -3.13 -9.09 10.31
N GLY A 49 -2.77 -7.90 10.78
CA GLY A 49 -1.39 -7.43 10.96
C GLY A 49 -1.09 -6.15 10.19
N GLY A 50 0.19 -5.76 10.23
CA GLY A 50 0.68 -4.55 9.59
C GLY A 50 0.98 -4.75 8.10
N TRP A 51 0.67 -3.72 7.33
CA TRP A 51 0.91 -3.59 5.91
C TRP A 51 1.53 -2.24 5.62
N GLN A 52 2.50 -2.18 4.69
CA GLN A 52 3.24 -0.98 4.37
C GLN A 52 3.39 -0.80 2.87
N HIS A 53 3.29 0.45 2.43
CA HIS A 53 3.67 0.89 1.11
C HIS A 53 5.14 1.34 1.13
N ALA A 54 5.85 1.21 0.01
CA ALA A 54 7.26 1.61 -0.08
C ALA A 54 7.51 3.09 0.24
N ALA A 55 6.52 3.96 0.01
CA ALA A 55 6.58 5.38 0.35
C ALA A 55 6.23 5.70 1.82
N GLY A 56 6.12 4.70 2.69
CA GLY A 56 5.93 4.87 4.14
C GLY A 56 4.48 4.91 4.63
N ALA A 57 3.49 4.87 3.74
CA ALA A 57 2.10 4.67 4.15
C ALA A 57 1.90 3.30 4.80
N GLY A 58 0.94 3.20 5.71
CA GLY A 58 0.71 1.97 6.45
C GLY A 58 -0.75 1.72 6.81
N VAL A 59 -1.07 0.44 6.93
CA VAL A 59 -2.37 -0.04 7.42
C VAL A 59 -2.14 -1.16 8.43
N LEU A 60 -2.74 -1.05 9.61
CA LEU A 60 -2.85 -2.15 10.57
C LEU A 60 -4.28 -2.68 10.55
N LEU A 61 -4.45 -3.92 10.09
CA LEU A 61 -5.72 -4.63 10.11
C LEU A 61 -5.79 -5.48 11.37
N ARG A 62 -6.70 -5.17 12.31
CA ARG A 62 -6.86 -5.94 13.55
C ARG A 62 -7.87 -7.08 13.36
N GLN A 63 -7.69 -8.17 14.09
CA GLN A 63 -8.57 -9.35 14.00
C GLN A 63 -10.04 -9.05 14.35
N ASP A 64 -10.29 -8.01 15.13
CA ASP A 64 -11.64 -7.56 15.51
C ASP A 64 -12.36 -6.75 14.42
N GLY A 65 -11.75 -6.59 13.23
CA GLY A 65 -12.31 -5.80 12.13
C GLY A 65 -12.04 -4.30 12.26
N THR A 66 -11.28 -3.83 13.24
CA THR A 66 -10.83 -2.43 13.30
C THR A 66 -9.53 -2.23 12.52
N ALA A 67 -9.29 -1.01 12.06
CA ALA A 67 -8.10 -0.63 11.32
C ALA A 67 -7.47 0.66 11.85
N LEU A 68 -6.15 0.77 11.70
CA LEU A 68 -5.41 2.03 11.85
C LEU A 68 -4.71 2.33 10.53
N LEU A 69 -4.84 3.55 10.05
CA LEU A 69 -4.29 4.03 8.79
C LEU A 69 -3.29 5.15 9.05
N THR A 70 -2.18 5.10 8.34
CA THR A 70 -1.13 6.13 8.35
C THR A 70 -0.86 6.58 6.92
N GLU A 71 -1.23 7.82 6.62
CA GLU A 71 -0.94 8.52 5.36
C GLU A 71 -1.27 7.69 4.10
N LEU A 72 -2.45 7.05 4.07
CA LEU A 72 -2.90 6.27 2.93
C LEU A 72 -3.43 7.20 1.84
N ASP A 73 -2.94 7.04 0.62
CA ASP A 73 -3.30 7.85 -0.55
C ASP A 73 -4.72 7.52 -1.06
N GLY A 74 -5.32 8.45 -1.81
CA GLY A 74 -6.61 8.22 -2.50
C GLY A 74 -6.52 7.08 -3.52
N GLN A 75 -7.65 6.39 -3.72
CA GLN A 75 -7.80 5.32 -4.70
C GLN A 75 -8.27 5.88 -6.05
N ASP A 76 -7.88 5.23 -7.15
CA ASP A 76 -8.24 5.61 -8.51
C ASP A 76 -7.86 7.09 -8.77
N PHE A 77 -8.75 7.87 -9.39
CA PHE A 77 -8.52 9.30 -9.68
C PHE A 77 -8.31 10.17 -8.43
N ASP A 78 -8.81 9.75 -7.25
CA ASP A 78 -8.62 10.54 -6.02
C ASP A 78 -7.15 10.56 -5.59
N PHE A 79 -6.30 9.68 -6.13
CA PHE A 79 -4.86 9.74 -5.95
C PHE A 79 -4.25 11.07 -6.44
N ASP A 80 -4.82 11.67 -7.49
CA ASP A 80 -4.33 12.91 -8.11
C ASP A 80 -4.68 14.16 -7.30
N ASP A 81 -5.66 14.08 -6.39
CA ASP A 81 -5.92 15.14 -5.40
C ASP A 81 -4.77 15.26 -4.39
N GLY A 82 -3.89 14.26 -4.31
CA GLY A 82 -2.61 14.31 -3.60
C GLY A 82 -2.72 14.34 -2.08
N TRP A 83 -3.92 14.22 -1.50
CA TRP A 83 -4.08 14.06 -0.05
C TRP A 83 -3.72 12.64 0.40
N ARG A 84 -3.33 12.52 1.66
CA ARG A 84 -3.00 11.26 2.35
C ARG A 84 -3.67 11.26 3.71
N LEU A 85 -4.44 10.22 4.02
CA LEU A 85 -5.28 10.19 5.22
C LEU A 85 -4.71 9.28 6.31
N SER A 86 -4.77 9.77 7.54
CA SER A 86 -4.48 9.01 8.75
C SER A 86 -5.71 8.95 9.65
N GLY A 87 -5.86 7.86 10.38
CA GLY A 87 -6.93 7.73 11.38
C GLY A 87 -7.37 6.30 11.62
N THR A 88 -8.53 6.15 12.23
CA THR A 88 -9.09 4.85 12.59
C THR A 88 -10.23 4.47 11.67
N GLY A 89 -10.36 3.17 11.45
CA GLY A 89 -11.30 2.61 10.49
C GLY A 89 -11.81 1.24 10.89
N THR A 90 -12.56 0.67 9.97
CA THR A 90 -12.99 -0.73 10.01
C THR A 90 -12.58 -1.42 8.73
N TRP A 91 -12.42 -2.73 8.77
CA TRP A 91 -12.17 -3.52 7.60
C TRP A 91 -12.90 -4.86 7.64
N GLN A 92 -13.12 -5.41 6.45
CA GLN A 92 -13.66 -6.75 6.27
C GLN A 92 -13.11 -7.38 5.00
N LEU A 93 -12.91 -8.70 5.01
CA LEU A 93 -12.63 -9.48 3.82
C LEU A 93 -13.94 -9.84 3.13
N THR A 94 -14.05 -9.53 1.84
CA THR A 94 -15.18 -9.91 0.99
C THR A 94 -14.70 -10.82 -0.12
N ASP A 95 -15.52 -11.79 -0.50
CA ASP A 95 -15.26 -12.66 -1.64
C ASP A 95 -16.20 -12.30 -2.80
N ARG A 96 -15.67 -12.22 -4.01
CA ARG A 96 -16.38 -11.88 -5.24
C ARG A 96 -15.92 -12.80 -6.36
N GLN A 97 -16.69 -12.91 -7.43
CA GLN A 97 -16.39 -13.83 -8.54
C GLN A 97 -14.94 -13.76 -9.04
N GLY A 98 -14.35 -12.58 -9.18
CA GLY A 98 -12.97 -12.44 -9.65
C GLY A 98 -11.90 -12.36 -8.56
N GLY A 99 -12.26 -12.57 -7.30
CA GLY A 99 -11.31 -12.70 -6.19
C GLY A 99 -11.71 -11.94 -4.94
N GLN A 100 -10.96 -12.21 -3.88
CA GLN A 100 -11.11 -11.61 -2.57
C GLN A 100 -10.62 -10.16 -2.54
N VAL A 101 -11.36 -9.33 -1.81
CA VAL A 101 -11.11 -7.90 -1.64
C VAL A 101 -11.33 -7.49 -0.19
N VAL A 102 -10.37 -6.76 0.37
CA VAL A 102 -10.51 -6.06 1.65
C VAL A 102 -11.26 -4.76 1.42
N ARG A 103 -12.41 -4.59 2.08
CA ARG A 103 -13.10 -3.30 2.20
C ARG A 103 -12.56 -2.60 3.42
N LEU A 104 -11.82 -1.51 3.23
CA LEU A 104 -11.26 -0.69 4.29
C LEU A 104 -12.02 0.64 4.31
N ALA A 105 -12.52 1.06 5.48
CA ALA A 105 -13.21 2.32 5.64
C ALA A 105 -12.56 3.14 6.76
N LEU A 106 -12.12 4.36 6.44
CA LEU A 106 -11.76 5.38 7.43
C LEU A 106 -13.04 5.96 8.01
N THR A 107 -13.21 5.83 9.31
CA THR A 107 -14.42 6.28 10.03
C THR A 107 -14.15 7.51 10.89
N ALA A 108 -12.91 7.68 11.36
CA ALA A 108 -12.47 8.87 12.07
C ALA A 108 -11.07 9.28 11.62
N ARG A 109 -11.00 10.37 10.86
CA ARG A 109 -9.75 10.96 10.40
C ARG A 109 -9.04 11.70 11.54
N THR A 110 -7.76 11.42 11.73
CA THR A 110 -6.90 12.07 12.72
C THR A 110 -5.79 12.90 12.10
N GLY A 111 -5.52 12.71 10.79
CA GLY A 111 -4.49 13.47 10.08
C GLY A 111 -4.74 13.54 8.59
N VAL A 112 -4.23 14.60 7.99
CA VAL A 112 -4.15 14.81 6.54
C VAL A 112 -2.74 15.28 6.25
N GLU A 113 -2.08 14.60 5.32
CA GLU A 113 -0.85 15.06 4.69
C GLU A 113 -1.11 15.28 3.20
N HIS A 114 -0.23 16.04 2.54
CA HIS A 114 -0.27 16.19 1.09
C HIS A 114 1.05 15.72 0.49
N ARG A 115 0.96 14.95 -0.60
CA ARG A 115 2.14 14.58 -1.39
C ARG A 115 2.73 15.85 -2.00
N SER A 116 4.04 16.03 -1.88
CA SER A 116 4.73 17.08 -2.62
C SER A 116 4.46 16.90 -4.11
N PRO A 117 3.99 17.93 -4.83
CA PRO A 117 3.74 17.80 -6.26
C PRO A 117 5.05 17.45 -6.98
N ALA A 118 4.95 16.59 -7.99
CA ALA A 118 6.04 16.45 -8.96
C ALA A 118 6.29 17.82 -9.61
N PRO A 119 7.55 18.20 -9.91
CA PRO A 119 7.81 19.49 -10.53
C PRO A 119 7.18 19.53 -11.94
N ALA A 120 6.16 20.39 -12.06
CA ALA A 120 5.49 20.85 -13.28
C ALA A 120 4.70 19.81 -14.12
N ALA A 121 3.42 19.68 -13.79
CA ALA A 121 2.35 19.60 -14.79
C ALA A 121 1.19 20.50 -14.32
N ALA A 122 0.60 21.25 -15.25
CA ALA A 122 -0.21 22.43 -14.99
C ALA A 122 -1.44 22.16 -14.08
N ALA A 123 -1.39 22.68 -12.85
CA ALA A 123 -2.53 22.75 -11.95
C ALA A 123 -3.55 23.76 -12.51
N THR A 124 -4.57 23.27 -13.20
CA THR A 124 -5.72 24.10 -13.64
C THR A 124 -6.96 23.92 -12.77
N ALA A 125 -6.96 22.94 -11.87
CA ALA A 125 -7.99 22.76 -10.85
C ALA A 125 -7.36 22.81 -9.45
N SER A 126 -8.01 23.49 -8.51
CA SER A 126 -7.69 23.33 -7.10
C SER A 126 -8.06 21.91 -6.68
N PRO A 127 -7.16 21.15 -6.02
CA PRO A 127 -7.47 19.79 -5.57
C PRO A 127 -8.68 19.81 -4.63
N ALA A 128 -9.49 18.76 -4.70
CA ALA A 128 -10.66 18.65 -3.83
C ALA A 128 -10.22 18.62 -2.35
N PRO A 129 -11.03 19.18 -1.43
CA PRO A 129 -10.71 19.12 -0.02
C PRO A 129 -10.67 17.65 0.45
N PRO A 130 -9.66 17.24 1.24
CA PRO A 130 -9.56 15.87 1.73
C PRO A 130 -10.82 15.48 2.51
N PRO A 131 -11.36 14.26 2.31
CA PRO A 131 -12.62 13.85 2.92
C PRO A 131 -12.46 13.42 4.39
N ALA A 132 -13.50 13.63 5.20
CA ALA A 132 -13.50 13.25 6.62
C ALA A 132 -13.65 11.73 6.84
N ALA A 133 -14.26 11.02 5.88
CA ALA A 133 -14.39 9.58 5.82
C ALA A 133 -14.11 9.14 4.37
N TYR A 134 -13.53 7.95 4.19
CA TYR A 134 -13.13 7.44 2.88
C TYR A 134 -13.09 5.92 2.90
N ALA A 135 -13.27 5.29 1.74
CA ALA A 135 -13.24 3.83 1.64
C ALA A 135 -12.32 3.38 0.51
N TRP A 136 -11.52 2.36 0.78
CA TRP A 136 -10.66 1.68 -0.18
C TRP A 136 -11.15 0.26 -0.42
N SER A 137 -10.90 -0.20 -1.63
CA SER A 137 -11.09 -1.57 -2.06
C SER A 137 -9.74 -2.17 -2.42
N LEU A 138 -9.15 -2.93 -1.49
CA LEU A 138 -7.82 -3.52 -1.66
C LEU A 138 -7.97 -4.95 -2.19
N HIS A 139 -7.50 -5.20 -3.40
CA HIS A 139 -7.43 -6.55 -3.96
C HIS A 139 -6.43 -7.40 -3.18
N VAL A 140 -6.77 -8.67 -2.97
CA VAL A 140 -5.87 -9.66 -2.36
C VAL A 140 -5.12 -10.39 -3.46
N GLY A 141 -3.81 -10.20 -3.54
CA GLY A 141 -2.94 -10.84 -4.53
C GLY A 141 -1.97 -11.84 -3.92
N ARG A 142 -1.31 -12.61 -4.80
CA ARG A 142 -0.18 -13.47 -4.45
C ARG A 142 1.06 -13.00 -5.19
N ASP A 143 2.17 -12.84 -4.48
CA ASP A 143 3.47 -12.64 -5.12
C ASP A 143 3.98 -13.95 -5.76
N ARG A 144 5.12 -13.89 -6.46
CA ARG A 144 5.73 -15.05 -7.12
C ARG A 144 6.10 -16.20 -6.18
N GLN A 145 6.21 -15.92 -4.88
CA GLN A 145 6.56 -16.88 -3.84
C GLN A 145 5.31 -17.40 -3.12
N GLY A 146 4.11 -16.95 -3.51
CA GLY A 146 2.83 -17.29 -2.88
C GLY A 146 2.48 -16.44 -1.66
N GLY A 147 3.30 -15.42 -1.34
CA GLY A 147 3.05 -14.47 -0.27
C GLY A 147 1.83 -13.60 -0.57
N VAL A 148 1.03 -13.29 0.46
CA VAL A 148 -0.15 -12.42 0.31
C VAL A 148 0.28 -10.96 0.21
N GLY A 149 -0.28 -10.25 -0.78
CA GLY A 149 -0.15 -8.81 -0.96
C GLY A 149 -1.51 -8.14 -1.02
N LEU A 150 -1.58 -6.87 -0.63
CA LEU A 150 -2.75 -6.01 -0.81
C LEU A 150 -2.43 -4.92 -1.81
N PHE A 151 -3.35 -4.56 -2.69
CA PHE A 151 -3.14 -3.42 -3.58
C PHE A 151 -4.46 -2.81 -4.05
N PHE A 152 -4.38 -1.56 -4.52
CA PHE A 152 -5.42 -0.90 -5.29
C PHE A 152 -4.77 -0.11 -6.42
N PHE A 153 -5.55 0.40 -7.36
CA PHE A 153 -5.03 1.17 -8.49
C PHE A 153 -5.14 2.67 -8.24
N THR A 154 -4.25 3.43 -8.86
CA THR A 154 -4.12 4.88 -8.65
C THR A 154 -4.02 5.62 -9.98
N GLY A 155 -4.56 6.82 -10.01
CA GLY A 155 -4.51 7.70 -11.18
C GLY A 155 -5.40 7.22 -12.32
N ASP A 156 -4.96 7.46 -13.54
CA ASP A 156 -5.66 7.06 -14.75
C ASP A 156 -5.75 5.52 -14.85
N PRO A 157 -6.96 4.95 -14.97
CA PRO A 157 -7.15 3.51 -15.08
C PRO A 157 -6.47 2.88 -16.31
N ASP A 158 -6.13 3.66 -17.33
CA ASP A 158 -5.38 3.17 -18.49
C ASP A 158 -3.87 3.09 -18.23
N ALA A 159 -3.35 3.79 -17.20
CA ALA A 159 -1.93 3.70 -16.80
C ALA A 159 -1.63 2.42 -16.01
N GLY A 160 -2.61 1.93 -15.24
CA GLY A 160 -2.50 0.66 -14.51
C GLY A 160 -1.51 0.69 -13.34
N ASP A 161 -1.24 1.86 -12.77
CA ASP A 161 -0.35 2.01 -11.62
C ASP A 161 -0.99 1.40 -10.37
N ALA A 162 -0.28 0.43 -9.78
CA ALA A 162 -0.75 -0.28 -8.59
C ALA A 162 -0.06 0.24 -7.33
N TYR A 163 -0.88 0.64 -6.36
CA TYR A 163 -0.46 0.96 -5.00
C TYR A 163 -0.34 -0.32 -4.18
N VAL A 164 0.88 -0.81 -4.00
CA VAL A 164 1.12 -2.13 -3.38
C VAL A 164 1.48 -1.99 -1.90
N LEU A 165 0.70 -2.66 -1.06
CA LEU A 165 0.92 -2.84 0.36
C LEU A 165 1.46 -4.25 0.62
N THR A 166 2.66 -4.34 1.18
CA THR A 166 3.29 -5.61 1.58
C THR A 166 3.27 -5.76 3.09
N ARG A 167 3.52 -6.98 3.59
CA ARG A 167 3.60 -7.22 5.04
C ARG A 167 4.66 -6.33 5.68
N ALA A 168 4.28 -5.61 6.72
CA ALA A 168 5.22 -4.85 7.54
C ALA A 168 6.21 -5.84 8.18
N VAL A 169 7.51 -5.59 8.00
CA VAL A 169 8.54 -6.37 8.69
C VAL A 169 8.43 -6.07 10.19
N PRO A 170 8.30 -7.07 11.07
CA PRO A 170 8.42 -6.84 12.50
C PRO A 170 9.75 -6.16 12.77
N GLY A 171 9.74 -5.04 13.50
CA GLY A 171 10.98 -4.41 13.93
C GLY A 171 11.86 -5.40 14.71
N PRO A 172 13.19 -5.24 14.67
CA PRO A 172 14.12 -6.08 15.43
C PRO A 172 13.87 -6.01 16.94
#